data_AF-A0A538F9M8-F1
#
_entry.id   AF-A0A538F9M8-F1
#
_cell.length_a   1.000
_cell.length_b   1.000
_cell.length_c   1.000
_cell.angle_alpha   90.00
_cell.angle_beta   90.00
_cell.angle_gamma   90.00
#
_symmetry.space_group_name_H-M   'P 1'
#
loop_
_entity.id
_entity.type
_entity.pdbx_description
1 polymer ?
#
loop_
_entity_poly.entity_id
_entity_poly.type
_entity_poly.pdbx_seq_one_letter_code
_entity_poly.pdbx_strand_id
1 'polypeptide(L)'
;MLACQWRRVAQEEAFVGRTAEAGDELGSRLVTARLARELMRLWFLFTRTYWPYTKWFGSAFRALPDSQPLSDALEAALAADDHRGREAALVAAYELAARRHNDLGLTVKVDPATRAFYGRPYRVLMADRFVDACLAKVDDPRLRRLPLVGSVDQVADSTDLLDDGRLSRRLAPLYQA
;
A
#
# COMPACT_ATOMS: atom_id res chain seq x y z
N MET A 1 -1.32 11.71 2.76
CA MET A 1 -0.23 10.75 2.47
C MET A 1 -0.55 9.35 2.97
N LEU A 2 -0.55 9.07 4.29
CA LEU A 2 -0.85 7.74 4.82
C LEU A 2 -2.24 7.22 4.37
N ALA A 3 -3.28 8.05 4.46
CA ALA A 3 -4.62 7.72 3.96
C ALA A 3 -4.59 7.32 2.46
N CYS A 4 -3.86 8.07 1.63
CA CYS A 4 -3.74 7.77 0.20
C CYS A 4 -3.01 6.45 -0.05
N GLN A 5 -1.96 6.16 0.73
CA GLN A 5 -1.20 4.91 0.57
C GLN A 5 -2.02 3.69 1.03
N TRP A 6 -2.74 3.79 2.15
CA TRP A 6 -3.68 2.76 2.58
C TRP A 6 -4.80 2.54 1.57
N ARG A 7 -5.31 3.62 0.94
CA ARG A 7 -6.34 3.52 -0.08
C ARG A 7 -5.90 2.67 -1.28
N ARG A 8 -4.64 2.78 -1.68
CA ARG A 8 -4.08 1.96 -2.78
C ARG A 8 -4.06 0.48 -2.42
N VAL A 9 -3.79 0.13 -1.16
CA VAL A 9 -3.90 -1.26 -0.67
C VAL A 9 -5.36 -1.70 -0.70
N ALA A 10 -6.27 -0.89 -0.15
CA ALA A 10 -7.71 -1.20 -0.07
C ALA A 10 -8.34 -1.47 -1.45
N GLN A 11 -7.90 -0.73 -2.47
CA GLN A 11 -8.41 -0.87 -3.83
C GLN A 11 -8.02 -2.19 -4.51
N GLU A 12 -6.94 -2.85 -4.08
CA GLU A 12 -6.38 -4.02 -4.77
C GLU A 12 -6.29 -5.28 -3.89
N GLU A 13 -6.44 -5.19 -2.56
CA GLU A 13 -6.23 -6.33 -1.65
C GLU A 13 -7.10 -7.56 -1.96
N ALA A 14 -8.31 -7.36 -2.50
CA ALA A 14 -9.17 -8.46 -2.92
C ALA A 14 -8.84 -9.02 -4.32
N PHE A 15 -8.04 -8.31 -5.13
CA PHE A 15 -7.85 -8.64 -6.54
C PHE A 15 -6.93 -9.85 -6.76
N VAL A 16 -6.06 -10.18 -5.80
CA VAL A 16 -5.21 -11.38 -5.88
C VAL A 16 -6.07 -12.65 -5.92
N GLY A 17 -7.03 -12.77 -5.00
CA GLY A 17 -7.97 -13.90 -4.99
C GLY A 17 -8.93 -13.90 -6.19
N ARG A 18 -9.39 -12.72 -6.63
CA ARG A 18 -10.33 -12.60 -7.76
C ARG A 18 -9.71 -12.93 -9.11
N THR A 19 -8.45 -12.55 -9.33
CA THR A 19 -7.71 -12.93 -10.54
C THR A 19 -7.43 -14.43 -10.56
N ALA A 20 -7.08 -15.02 -9.42
CA ALA A 20 -6.92 -16.46 -9.29
C ALA A 20 -8.22 -17.24 -9.55
N GLU A 21 -9.36 -16.76 -9.04
CA GLU A 21 -10.68 -17.34 -9.31
C GLU A 21 -11.03 -17.33 -10.81
N ALA A 22 -10.60 -16.31 -11.54
CA ALA A 22 -10.75 -16.23 -12.99
C ALA A 22 -9.75 -17.09 -13.78
N GLY A 23 -8.84 -17.81 -13.11
CA GLY A 23 -7.75 -18.56 -13.74
C GLY A 23 -6.60 -17.69 -14.28
N ASP A 24 -6.57 -16.40 -13.93
CA ASP A 24 -5.54 -15.46 -14.36
C ASP A 24 -4.38 -15.42 -13.36
N GLU A 25 -3.49 -16.42 -13.46
CA GLU A 25 -2.31 -16.52 -12.59
C GLU A 25 -1.35 -15.34 -12.80
N LEU A 26 -1.18 -14.87 -14.04
CA LEU A 26 -0.30 -13.74 -14.35
C LEU A 26 -0.82 -12.45 -13.69
N GLY A 27 -2.10 -12.14 -13.87
CA GLY A 27 -2.74 -10.99 -13.22
C GLY A 27 -2.65 -11.10 -11.70
N SER A 28 -2.83 -12.29 -11.15
CA SER A 28 -2.70 -12.52 -9.71
C SER A 28 -1.29 -12.22 -9.18
N ARG A 29 -0.24 -12.58 -9.92
CA ARG A 29 1.15 -12.20 -9.61
C ARG A 29 1.41 -10.71 -9.77
N LEU A 30 0.89 -10.08 -10.82
CA LEU A 30 1.04 -8.63 -11.05
C LEU A 30 0.40 -7.81 -9.94
N VAL A 31 -0.82 -8.16 -9.52
CA VAL A 31 -1.50 -7.53 -8.38
C VAL A 31 -0.71 -7.75 -7.08
N THR A 32 -0.19 -8.95 -6.86
CA THR A 32 0.67 -9.25 -5.69
C THR A 32 1.89 -8.33 -5.66
N ALA A 33 2.58 -8.15 -6.79
CA ALA A 33 3.74 -7.27 -6.89
C ALA A 33 3.39 -5.79 -6.67
N ARG A 34 2.23 -5.33 -7.13
CA ARG A 34 1.73 -3.98 -6.85
C ARG A 34 1.49 -3.79 -5.36
N LEU A 35 0.77 -4.70 -4.71
CA LEU A 35 0.52 -4.65 -3.27
C LEU A 35 1.81 -4.67 -2.45
N ALA A 36 2.79 -5.49 -2.84
CA ALA A 36 4.10 -5.50 -2.21
C ALA A 36 4.78 -4.13 -2.28
N ARG A 37 4.78 -3.49 -3.46
CA ARG A 37 5.29 -2.12 -3.64
C ARG A 37 4.56 -1.12 -2.76
N GLU A 38 3.23 -1.21 -2.68
CA GLU A 38 2.42 -0.29 -1.88
C GLU A 38 2.63 -0.46 -0.36
N LEU A 39 2.86 -1.69 0.11
CA LEU A 39 3.20 -1.98 1.52
C LEU A 39 4.61 -1.48 1.88
N MET A 40 5.57 -1.63 0.97
CA MET A 40 6.91 -1.06 1.15
C MET A 40 6.87 0.47 1.24
N ARG A 41 6.10 1.13 0.38
CA ARG A 41 5.87 2.60 0.43
C ARG A 41 5.21 3.03 1.74
N LEU A 42 4.26 2.24 2.25
CA LEU A 42 3.68 2.45 3.59
C LEU A 42 4.77 2.45 4.66
N TRP A 43 5.70 1.50 4.62
CA TRP A 43 6.79 1.44 5.59
C TRP A 43 7.72 2.65 5.53
N PHE A 44 8.07 3.13 4.34
CA PHE A 44 8.81 4.39 4.17
C PHE A 44 8.08 5.57 4.84
N LEU A 45 6.76 5.67 4.68
CA LEU A 45 5.96 6.68 5.37
C LEU A 45 5.98 6.49 6.89
N PHE A 46 5.89 5.25 7.38
CA PHE A 46 5.95 4.94 8.81
C PHE A 46 7.29 5.35 9.44
N THR A 47 8.39 5.21 8.71
CA THR A 47 9.72 5.62 9.17
C THR A 47 10.05 7.09 8.85
N ARG A 48 9.11 7.83 8.26
CA ARG A 48 9.30 9.23 7.81
C ARG A 48 10.52 9.37 6.89
N THR A 49 10.75 8.38 6.03
CA THR A 49 11.85 8.33 5.08
C THR A 49 11.30 8.42 3.67
N TYR A 50 11.91 9.23 2.80
CA TYR A 50 11.52 9.29 1.40
C TYR A 50 11.96 8.01 0.67
N TRP A 51 11.08 7.40 -0.13
CA TRP A 51 11.47 6.25 -0.93
C TRP A 51 12.32 6.67 -2.12
N PRO A 52 13.42 5.95 -2.43
CA PRO A 52 14.29 6.33 -3.53
C PRO A 52 13.74 5.87 -4.88
N TYR A 53 14.48 6.21 -5.94
CA TYR A 53 14.27 5.69 -7.29
C TYR A 53 14.21 4.15 -7.32
N THR A 54 13.38 3.60 -8.22
CA THR A 54 12.96 2.19 -8.27
C THR A 54 14.13 1.20 -8.20
N LYS A 55 15.27 1.49 -8.83
CA LYS A 55 16.45 0.60 -8.82
C LYS A 55 16.99 0.31 -7.41
N TRP A 56 16.82 1.26 -6.47
CA TRP A 56 17.29 1.15 -5.10
C TRP A 56 16.18 0.81 -4.10
N PHE A 57 14.94 0.70 -4.56
CA PHE A 57 13.78 0.62 -3.69
C PHE A 57 13.85 -0.57 -2.72
N GLY A 58 14.17 -1.78 -3.21
CA GLY A 58 14.34 -2.96 -2.37
C GLY A 58 15.50 -2.88 -1.38
N SER A 59 16.67 -2.41 -1.85
CA SER A 59 17.86 -2.27 -0.97
C SER A 59 17.66 -1.23 0.11
N ALA A 60 17.04 -0.08 -0.22
CA ALA A 60 16.73 0.96 0.76
C ALA A 60 15.64 0.52 1.73
N PHE A 61 14.64 -0.23 1.27
CA PHE A 61 13.59 -0.77 2.14
C PHE A 61 14.16 -1.73 3.20
N ARG A 62 15.08 -2.61 2.83
CA ARG A 62 15.76 -3.52 3.78
C ARG A 62 16.62 -2.79 4.81
N ALA A 63 17.03 -1.54 4.54
CA ALA A 63 17.76 -0.72 5.50
C ALA A 63 16.87 0.05 6.49
N LEU A 64 15.53 0.01 6.31
CA LEU A 64 14.60 0.68 7.21
C LEU A 64 14.47 -0.07 8.54
N PRO A 65 14.24 0.65 9.66
CA PRO A 65 13.96 0.02 10.95
C PRO A 65 12.80 -0.99 10.88
N ASP A 66 13.00 -2.14 11.51
CA ASP A 66 12.02 -3.22 11.68
C ASP A 66 11.40 -3.76 10.38
N SER A 67 12.00 -3.52 9.20
CA SER A 67 11.40 -3.91 7.92
C SER A 67 11.55 -5.38 7.57
N GLN A 68 12.47 -6.12 8.21
CA GLN A 68 12.80 -7.50 7.86
C GLN A 68 11.58 -8.44 7.87
N PRO A 69 10.70 -8.47 8.90
CA PRO A 69 9.55 -9.36 8.87
C PRO A 69 8.58 -9.05 7.72
N LEU A 70 8.44 -7.78 7.36
CA LEU A 70 7.65 -7.39 6.20
C LEU A 70 8.34 -7.82 4.90
N SER A 71 9.67 -7.65 4.79
CA SER A 71 10.46 -8.13 3.65
C SER A 71 10.25 -9.62 3.42
N ASP A 72 10.37 -10.44 4.46
CA ASP A 72 10.23 -11.90 4.39
C ASP A 72 8.83 -12.30 3.89
N ALA A 73 7.77 -11.65 4.43
CA ALA A 73 6.40 -11.90 4.01
C ALA A 73 6.16 -11.50 2.54
N LEU A 74 6.73 -10.37 2.08
CA LEU A 74 6.60 -9.93 0.70
C LEU A 74 7.39 -10.81 -0.27
N GLU A 75 8.60 -11.26 0.10
CA GLU A 75 9.39 -12.20 -0.69
C GLU A 75 8.66 -13.53 -0.83
N ALA A 76 8.08 -14.06 0.25
CA ALA A 76 7.25 -15.25 0.20
C ALA A 76 6.01 -15.09 -0.70
N ALA A 77 5.34 -13.92 -0.65
CA ALA A 77 4.20 -13.63 -1.51
C ALA A 77 4.60 -13.54 -2.99
N LEU A 78 5.79 -13.02 -3.31
CA LEU A 78 6.26 -12.92 -4.69
C LEU A 78 6.77 -14.26 -5.24
N ALA A 79 7.31 -15.12 -4.37
CA ALA A 79 7.87 -16.41 -4.75
C ALA A 79 6.84 -17.55 -4.81
N ALA A 80 5.65 -17.39 -4.20
CA ALA A 80 4.67 -18.47 -4.13
C ALA A 80 4.12 -18.85 -5.51
N ASP A 81 4.08 -20.18 -5.75
CA ASP A 81 3.67 -20.77 -7.03
C ASP A 81 2.15 -20.79 -7.24
N ASP A 82 1.37 -20.66 -6.16
CA ASP A 82 -0.08 -20.69 -6.18
C ASP A 82 -0.72 -19.53 -5.41
N HIS A 83 -1.99 -19.26 -5.70
CA HIS A 83 -2.71 -18.16 -5.09
C HIS A 83 -2.90 -18.29 -3.56
N ARG A 84 -2.88 -19.51 -3.01
CA ARG A 84 -3.11 -19.73 -1.57
C ARG A 84 -1.87 -19.34 -0.78
N GLY A 85 -0.69 -19.71 -1.28
CA GLY A 85 0.60 -19.26 -0.78
C GLY A 85 0.72 -17.73 -0.87
N ARG A 86 0.36 -17.16 -2.03
CA ARG A 86 0.38 -15.69 -2.23
C ARG A 86 -0.55 -14.98 -1.24
N GLU A 87 -1.78 -15.47 -1.05
CA GLU A 87 -2.71 -14.89 -0.07
C GLU A 87 -2.19 -15.02 1.36
N ALA A 88 -1.72 -16.20 1.77
CA ALA A 88 -1.24 -16.41 3.14
C ALA A 88 -0.08 -15.48 3.51
N ALA A 89 0.87 -15.30 2.58
CA ALA A 89 2.00 -14.39 2.76
C ALA A 89 1.56 -12.91 2.77
N LEU A 90 0.63 -12.51 1.89
CA LEU A 90 0.06 -11.16 1.91
C LEU A 90 -0.72 -10.87 3.19
N VAL A 91 -1.48 -11.84 3.72
CA VAL A 91 -2.15 -11.70 5.01
C VAL A 91 -1.13 -11.37 6.11
N ALA A 92 -0.03 -12.11 6.19
CA ALA A 92 1.03 -11.81 7.15
C ALA A 92 1.60 -10.38 6.96
N ALA A 93 1.84 -9.97 5.71
CA ALA A 93 2.33 -8.64 5.37
C ALA A 93 1.34 -7.52 5.76
N TYR A 94 0.04 -7.71 5.51
CA TYR A 94 -1.01 -6.77 5.89
C TYR A 94 -1.07 -6.57 7.38
N GLU A 95 -1.07 -7.65 8.15
CA GLU A 95 -1.17 -7.56 9.60
C GLU A 95 0.09 -6.94 10.22
N LEU A 96 1.28 -7.16 9.64
CA LEU A 96 2.51 -6.48 10.03
C LEU A 96 2.42 -4.97 9.81
N ALA A 97 1.99 -4.53 8.63
CA ALA A 97 1.80 -3.11 8.33
C ALA A 97 0.72 -2.48 9.22
N ALA A 98 -0.37 -3.20 9.50
CA ALA A 98 -1.45 -2.76 10.36
C ALA A 98 -1.01 -2.59 11.82
N ARG A 99 -0.26 -3.55 12.37
CA ARG A 99 0.35 -3.44 13.70
C ARG A 99 1.31 -2.26 13.76
N ARG A 100 2.20 -2.13 12.77
CA ARG A 100 3.14 -1.01 12.72
C ARG A 100 2.43 0.34 12.68
N HIS A 101 1.35 0.47 11.90
CA HIS A 101 0.53 1.68 11.88
C HIS A 101 0.01 2.04 13.28
N ASN A 102 -0.51 1.06 14.02
CA ASN A 102 -1.00 1.28 15.39
C ASN A 102 0.12 1.68 16.35
N ASP A 103 1.31 1.09 16.21
CA ASP A 103 2.47 1.38 17.06
C ASP A 103 2.98 2.82 16.90
N LEU A 104 2.74 3.45 15.74
CA LEU A 104 3.06 4.87 15.54
C LEU A 104 2.23 5.82 16.41
N GLY A 105 1.09 5.37 16.94
CA GLY A 105 0.22 6.18 17.80
C GLY A 105 -0.41 7.40 17.09
N LEU A 106 -0.46 7.40 15.75
CA LEU A 106 -0.94 8.55 14.97
C LEU A 106 -2.48 8.64 14.92
N THR A 107 -3.16 7.50 14.93
CA THR A 107 -4.62 7.39 14.85
C THR A 107 -5.18 6.66 16.06
N VAL A 108 -6.51 6.58 16.17
CA VAL A 108 -7.13 5.55 17.01
C VAL A 108 -6.66 4.17 16.53
N LYS A 109 -6.50 3.22 17.47
CA LYS A 109 -6.08 1.86 17.12
C LYS A 109 -7.14 1.21 16.23
N VAL A 110 -6.70 0.64 15.11
CA VAL A 110 -7.54 -0.12 14.18
C VAL A 110 -7.20 -1.59 14.37
N ASP A 111 -8.21 -2.45 14.54
CA ASP A 111 -7.96 -3.88 14.69
C ASP A 111 -7.20 -4.44 13.46
N PRO A 112 -6.00 -5.03 13.66
CA PRO A 112 -5.07 -5.36 12.59
C PRO A 112 -5.36 -6.70 11.90
N ALA A 113 -6.34 -7.48 12.37
CA ALA A 113 -6.62 -8.80 11.82
C ALA A 113 -7.24 -8.74 10.42
N THR A 114 -6.88 -9.69 9.56
CA THR A 114 -7.56 -9.87 8.27
C THR A 114 -8.93 -10.53 8.43
N ARG A 115 -9.78 -10.40 7.40
CA ARG A 115 -11.16 -10.91 7.37
C ARG A 115 -11.61 -11.18 5.94
N ALA A 116 -12.75 -11.87 5.80
CA ALA A 116 -13.38 -12.12 4.50
C ALA A 116 -13.81 -10.81 3.82
N PHE A 117 -13.50 -10.67 2.53
CA PHE A 117 -13.91 -9.52 1.73
C PHE A 117 -15.40 -9.58 1.37
N TYR A 118 -16.26 -8.88 2.12
CA TYR A 118 -17.72 -8.82 1.90
C TYR A 118 -18.37 -10.21 1.70
N GLY A 119 -18.00 -11.18 2.55
CA GLY A 119 -18.51 -12.55 2.49
C GLY A 119 -17.85 -13.45 1.44
N ARG A 120 -16.91 -12.91 0.65
CA ARG A 120 -16.11 -13.69 -0.31
C ARG A 120 -14.91 -14.36 0.38
N PRO A 121 -14.41 -15.49 -0.14
CA PRO A 121 -13.38 -16.29 0.51
C PRO A 121 -11.96 -15.72 0.35
N TYR A 122 -11.81 -14.40 0.17
CA TYR A 122 -10.49 -13.76 0.13
C TYR A 122 -10.22 -13.05 1.46
N ARG A 123 -9.06 -13.30 2.04
CA ARG A 123 -8.64 -12.67 3.30
C ARG A 123 -7.94 -11.36 3.02
N VAL A 124 -8.54 -10.27 3.49
CA VAL A 124 -8.07 -8.91 3.29
C VAL A 124 -8.07 -8.13 4.59
N LEU A 125 -7.39 -6.99 4.62
CA LEU A 125 -7.35 -6.16 5.83
C LEU A 125 -8.63 -5.33 6.00
N MET A 126 -9.38 -5.11 4.92
CA MET A 126 -10.35 -4.02 4.80
C MET A 126 -9.65 -2.70 5.08
N ALA A 127 -8.60 -2.43 4.28
CA ALA A 127 -7.65 -1.35 4.52
C ALA A 127 -8.29 0.07 4.49
N ASP A 128 -9.50 0.22 3.95
CA ASP A 128 -10.30 1.45 4.08
C ASP A 128 -10.50 1.88 5.55
N ARG A 129 -10.53 0.92 6.50
CA ARG A 129 -10.58 1.22 7.94
C ARG A 129 -9.38 2.04 8.42
N PHE A 130 -8.20 1.83 7.82
CA PHE A 130 -6.99 2.61 8.10
C PHE A 130 -7.01 3.95 7.36
N VAL A 131 -7.64 4.01 6.18
CA VAL A 131 -7.92 5.27 5.48
C VAL A 131 -8.78 6.18 6.35
N ASP A 132 -9.91 5.69 6.84
CA ASP A 132 -10.83 6.43 7.70
C ASP A 132 -10.15 6.91 8.99
N ALA A 133 -9.38 6.04 9.64
CA ALA A 133 -8.63 6.39 10.84
C ALA A 133 -7.60 7.52 10.58
N CYS A 134 -6.95 7.51 9.42
CA CYS A 134 -6.04 8.60 9.02
C CYS A 134 -6.80 9.91 8.74
N LEU A 135 -7.92 9.85 8.03
CA LEU A 135 -8.70 11.05 7.67
C LEU A 135 -9.34 11.71 8.90
N ALA A 136 -9.74 10.91 9.90
CA ALA A 136 -10.22 11.42 11.18
C ALA A 136 -9.19 12.33 11.90
N LYS A 137 -7.90 12.20 11.57
CA LYS A 137 -6.80 13.01 12.12
C LYS A 137 -6.42 14.24 11.29
N VAL A 138 -7.03 14.44 10.13
CA VAL A 138 -6.74 15.58 9.26
C VAL A 138 -7.68 16.72 9.63
N ASP A 139 -7.25 17.71 10.41
CA ASP A 139 -8.14 18.78 10.89
C ASP A 139 -8.33 19.93 9.90
N ASP A 140 -7.36 20.15 9.01
CA ASP A 140 -7.41 21.23 8.02
C ASP A 140 -8.58 20.99 7.02
N PRO A 141 -9.58 21.89 6.96
CA PRO A 141 -10.72 21.76 6.05
C PRO A 141 -10.32 21.75 4.57
N ARG A 142 -9.22 22.40 4.20
CA ARG A 142 -8.70 22.38 2.82
C ARG A 142 -8.20 20.99 2.47
N LEU A 143 -7.39 20.39 3.35
CA LEU A 143 -6.86 19.04 3.15
C LEU A 143 -7.98 17.98 3.14
N ARG A 144 -9.00 18.12 3.98
CA ARG A 144 -10.17 17.22 4.00
C ARG A 144 -10.94 17.18 2.68
N ARG A 145 -10.91 18.26 1.90
CA ARG A 145 -11.59 18.36 0.59
C ARG A 145 -10.78 17.82 -0.57
N LEU A 146 -9.46 17.64 -0.39
CA LEU A 146 -8.60 17.15 -1.46
C LEU A 146 -8.90 15.68 -1.79
N PRO A 147 -8.82 15.30 -3.07
CA PRO A 147 -8.94 13.90 -3.45
C PRO A 147 -7.74 13.10 -2.91
N LEU A 148 -7.99 11.84 -2.55
CA LEU A 148 -6.98 10.94 -2.00
C LEU A 148 -6.11 10.29 -3.08
N VAL A 149 -5.56 11.12 -3.97
CA VAL A 149 -4.68 10.67 -5.07
C VAL A 149 -3.23 10.48 -4.62
N GLY A 150 -2.83 11.12 -3.52
CA GLY A 150 -1.47 11.01 -2.97
C GLY A 150 -0.53 12.09 -3.51
N SER A 151 0.78 11.84 -3.50
CA SER A 151 1.80 12.68 -4.14
C SER A 151 2.03 12.28 -5.61
N VAL A 152 2.84 13.07 -6.33
CA VAL A 152 3.17 12.84 -7.76
C VAL A 152 3.67 11.42 -8.04
N ASP A 153 4.50 10.88 -7.15
CA ASP A 153 5.13 9.55 -7.23
C ASP A 153 4.25 8.43 -6.64
N GLN A 154 3.13 8.77 -6.01
CA GLN A 154 2.02 7.84 -5.79
C GLN A 154 1.11 7.77 -7.02
N VAL A 155 0.95 8.87 -7.76
CA VAL A 155 0.08 8.94 -8.95
C VAL A 155 0.75 8.34 -10.20
N ALA A 156 2.03 8.61 -10.40
CA ALA A 156 2.77 8.22 -11.61
C ALA A 156 4.11 7.54 -11.26
N ASP A 157 4.55 6.64 -12.13
CA ASP A 157 5.87 5.97 -12.06
C ASP A 157 6.74 6.22 -13.31
N SER A 158 6.31 7.12 -14.20
CA SER A 158 7.12 7.58 -15.34
C SER A 158 8.33 8.37 -14.83
N THR A 159 9.53 7.86 -15.09
CA THR A 159 10.79 8.56 -14.78
C THR A 159 10.83 9.93 -15.45
N ASP A 160 10.43 10.03 -16.71
CA ASP A 160 10.45 11.30 -17.46
C ASP A 160 9.57 12.37 -16.80
N LEU A 161 8.44 11.97 -16.23
CA LEU A 161 7.55 12.88 -15.50
C LEU A 161 8.12 13.26 -14.13
N LEU A 162 8.72 12.31 -13.41
CA LEU A 162 9.20 12.50 -12.04
C LEU A 162 10.54 13.24 -11.96
N ASP A 163 11.38 13.15 -12.99
CA ASP A 163 12.69 13.83 -13.04
C ASP A 163 12.58 15.28 -13.57
N ASP A 164 11.47 15.62 -14.25
CA ASP A 164 11.18 17.01 -14.65
C ASP A 164 10.12 17.65 -13.74
N GLY A 165 10.57 18.53 -12.84
CA GLY A 165 9.70 19.30 -11.95
C GLY A 165 8.68 20.19 -12.67
N ARG A 166 8.91 20.57 -13.92
CA ARG A 166 7.92 21.30 -14.75
C ARG A 166 6.81 20.36 -15.20
N LEU A 167 7.12 19.13 -15.62
CA LEU A 167 6.12 18.12 -15.98
C LEU A 167 5.35 17.65 -14.76
N SER A 168 6.03 17.36 -13.64
CA SER A 168 5.39 17.00 -12.36
C SER A 168 4.35 18.04 -11.91
N ARG A 169 4.65 19.34 -12.05
CA ARG A 169 3.69 20.42 -11.72
C ARG A 169 2.43 20.41 -12.58
N ARG A 170 2.43 19.79 -13.76
CA ARG A 170 1.23 19.65 -14.59
C ARG A 170 0.19 18.70 -13.99
N LEU A 171 0.54 17.95 -12.94
CA LEU A 171 -0.41 17.16 -12.16
C LEU A 171 -1.10 17.96 -11.03
N ALA A 172 -0.73 19.22 -10.80
CA ALA A 172 -1.37 20.07 -9.78
C ALA A 172 -2.90 20.23 -9.92
N PRO A 173 -3.50 20.24 -11.14
CA PRO A 173 -4.95 20.27 -11.28
C PRO A 173 -5.68 19.08 -10.66
N LEU A 174 -5.00 17.94 -10.42
CA LEU A 174 -5.60 16.79 -9.74
C LEU A 174 -6.10 17.11 -8.33
N TYR A 175 -5.63 18.21 -7.71
CA TYR A 175 -6.02 18.63 -6.36
C TYR A 175 -7.06 19.76 -6.34
N GLN A 176 -7.56 20.19 -7.51
CA GLN A 176 -8.50 21.32 -7.64
C GLN A 176 -9.96 20.88 -7.83
N ALA A 177 -10.26 19.59 -7.60
CA ALA A 177 -11.58 18.99 -7.78
C ALA A 177 -12.63 19.53 -6.78
#